data_AF-A0A1L4CYJ9-F1
#
_entry.id   AF-A0A1L4CYJ9-F1
#
_cell.length_a   1.000
_cell.length_b   1.000
_cell.length_c   1.000
_cell.angle_alpha   90.00
_cell.angle_beta   90.00
_cell.angle_gamma   90.00
#
_symmetry.space_group_name_H-M   'P 1'
#
loop_
_entity.id
_entity.type
_entity.pdbx_description
1 polymer ?
#
loop_
_entity_poly.entity_id
_entity_poly.type
_entity_poly.pdbx_seq_one_letter_code
_entity_poly.pdbx_strand_id
1 'polypeptide(L)'
;MKKKQNSFTIVVIIFSFINVSCSGNILSSLSTQQSTQEQAQVDMQNGNYADAQSKLQSIISSNSTNYTAVSLLAACYAAEGGVILLNILLNASTSSSLSTASSNPISFSASLLPSPTATVLAQMVLATNTMATIPAASMTSDMQLQQQLLLSIYLFLQMQSSLAILQAGGTISAAQATQIFSTITNVNSLTGVNSSVLNQAISSLTSGVSGSAGGTQAQQITNYLTPYI
;
A
#
# COMPACT_ATOMS: atom_id res chain seq x y z
N MET A 1 0.21 10.06 47.13
CA MET A 1 -0.47 10.28 45.83
C MET A 1 -0.18 9.08 44.93
N LYS A 2 -1.21 8.28 44.61
CA LYS A 2 -1.10 7.07 43.77
C LYS A 2 -1.01 7.49 42.30
N LYS A 3 0.13 7.24 41.62
CA LYS A 3 0.22 7.36 40.16
C LYS A 3 -0.42 6.12 39.54
N LYS A 4 -1.49 6.36 38.80
CA LYS A 4 -2.30 5.40 38.06
C LYS A 4 -1.44 4.83 36.92
N GLN A 5 -1.19 3.53 36.93
CA GLN A 5 -0.63 2.80 35.79
C GLN A 5 -1.65 2.84 34.65
N ASN A 6 -1.27 3.39 33.49
CA ASN A 6 -2.01 3.19 32.26
C ASN A 6 -1.47 1.91 31.63
N SER A 7 -2.19 0.80 31.84
CA SER A 7 -1.99 -0.45 31.12
C SER A 7 -2.26 -0.21 29.64
N PHE A 8 -1.23 -0.32 28.81
CA PHE A 8 -1.33 -0.31 27.36
C PHE A 8 -1.59 -1.74 26.91
N THR A 9 -2.87 -2.09 26.71
CA THR A 9 -3.27 -3.40 26.18
C THR A 9 -2.98 -3.44 24.69
N ILE A 10 -1.87 -4.07 24.31
CA ILE A 10 -1.55 -4.40 22.91
C ILE A 10 -2.47 -5.57 22.52
N VAL A 11 -3.47 -5.31 21.68
CA VAL A 11 -4.19 -6.36 20.97
C VAL A 11 -3.30 -6.79 19.80
N VAL A 12 -2.41 -7.74 20.06
CA VAL A 12 -1.71 -8.48 19.01
C VAL A 12 -2.77 -9.37 18.34
N ILE A 13 -3.29 -8.95 17.19
CA ILE A 13 -3.97 -9.87 16.30
C ILE A 13 -2.88 -10.74 15.68
N ILE A 14 -2.70 -11.88 16.32
CA ILE A 14 -1.93 -13.01 15.84
C ILE A 14 -2.48 -13.35 14.45
N PHE A 15 -1.70 -13.07 13.40
CA PHE A 15 -1.76 -13.88 12.20
C PHE A 15 -1.56 -15.31 12.66
N SER A 16 -2.58 -16.15 12.54
CA SER A 16 -2.45 -17.56 12.85
C SER A 16 -1.41 -18.17 11.90
N PHE A 17 -0.16 -18.22 12.37
CA PHE A 17 0.81 -19.21 11.96
C PHE A 17 0.24 -20.58 12.35
N ILE A 18 -0.57 -21.17 11.47
CA ILE A 18 -0.81 -22.62 11.52
C ILE A 18 0.31 -23.27 10.72
N ASN A 19 1.52 -23.24 11.28
CA ASN A 19 2.52 -24.27 11.03
C ASN A 19 2.19 -25.44 11.97
N VAL A 20 1.07 -26.13 11.72
CA VAL A 20 0.82 -27.43 12.32
C VAL A 20 1.12 -28.47 11.25
N SER A 21 2.38 -28.88 11.22
CA SER A 21 2.75 -30.21 10.76
C SER A 21 2.04 -31.23 11.66
N CYS A 22 0.83 -31.63 11.30
CA CYS A 22 0.23 -32.89 11.70
C CYS A 22 -0.18 -33.65 10.44
N SER A 23 0.65 -34.64 10.11
CA SER A 23 0.32 -35.75 9.22
C SER A 23 -1.02 -36.41 9.61
N GLY A 24 -1.95 -36.51 8.65
CA GLY A 24 -2.85 -37.67 8.55
C GLY A 24 -4.30 -37.53 9.04
N ASN A 25 -5.15 -37.01 8.15
CA ASN A 25 -6.39 -37.62 7.59
C ASN A 25 -7.28 -38.50 8.50
N ILE A 26 -8.58 -38.18 8.56
CA ILE A 26 -9.76 -39.08 8.57
C ILE A 26 -10.99 -38.14 8.44
N LEU A 27 -11.69 -38.16 7.30
CA LEU A 27 -13.04 -37.56 7.06
C LEU A 27 -13.21 -36.15 6.44
N SER A 28 -12.27 -35.62 5.66
CA SER A 28 -12.62 -34.67 4.56
C SER A 28 -12.44 -35.32 3.18
N SER A 29 -13.01 -36.50 3.03
CA SER A 29 -13.41 -36.96 1.70
C SER A 29 -14.26 -35.87 1.03
N LEU A 30 -13.89 -35.50 -0.21
CA LEU A 30 -14.67 -34.75 -1.22
C LEU A 30 -14.40 -33.24 -1.44
N SER A 31 -13.14 -32.82 -1.61
CA SER A 31 -12.68 -32.13 -2.84
C SER A 31 -11.15 -31.99 -2.84
N THR A 32 -10.44 -32.83 -3.58
CA THR A 32 -8.97 -32.78 -3.76
C THR A 32 -8.49 -31.65 -4.69
N GLN A 33 -9.37 -30.70 -5.03
CA GLN A 33 -9.02 -29.49 -5.76
C GLN A 33 -8.99 -28.32 -4.78
N GLN A 34 -7.81 -27.78 -4.51
CA GLN A 34 -7.71 -26.41 -4.00
C GLN A 34 -8.50 -25.50 -4.94
N SER A 35 -9.32 -24.60 -4.38
CA SER A 35 -10.02 -23.62 -5.21
C SER A 35 -9.00 -22.82 -6.03
N THR A 36 -9.35 -22.37 -7.24
CA THR A 36 -8.43 -21.55 -8.06
C THR A 36 -7.93 -20.31 -7.31
N GLN A 37 -8.73 -19.81 -6.36
CA GLN A 37 -8.35 -18.70 -5.48
C GLN A 37 -7.32 -19.09 -4.41
N GLU A 38 -7.40 -20.30 -3.85
CA GLU A 38 -6.35 -20.82 -2.96
C GLU A 38 -5.05 -21.04 -3.71
N GLN A 39 -5.10 -21.59 -4.93
CA GLN A 39 -3.91 -21.76 -5.77
C GLN A 39 -3.25 -20.42 -6.09
N ALA A 40 -4.04 -19.38 -6.42
CA ALA A 40 -3.51 -18.05 -6.64
C ALA A 40 -2.82 -17.47 -5.40
N GLN A 41 -3.36 -17.71 -4.20
CA GLN A 41 -2.71 -17.28 -2.95
C GLN A 41 -1.40 -18.02 -2.69
N VAL A 42 -1.35 -19.33 -2.96
CA VAL A 42 -0.11 -20.12 -2.87
C VAL A 42 0.94 -19.60 -3.85
N ASP A 43 0.54 -19.29 -5.08
CA ASP A 43 1.43 -18.70 -6.08
C ASP A 43 1.98 -17.35 -5.62
N MET A 44 1.15 -16.48 -5.04
CA MET A 44 1.59 -15.22 -4.46
C MET A 44 2.59 -15.43 -3.30
N GLN A 45 2.36 -16.41 -2.44
CA GLN A 45 3.28 -16.75 -1.34
C GLN A 45 4.63 -17.26 -1.85
N ASN A 46 4.64 -17.97 -2.97
CA ASN A 46 5.85 -18.49 -3.61
C ASN A 46 6.54 -17.46 -4.52
N GLY A 47 5.99 -16.26 -4.68
CA GLY A 47 6.52 -15.23 -5.57
C GLY A 47 6.17 -15.42 -7.06
N ASN A 48 5.29 -16.37 -7.38
CA ASN A 48 4.83 -16.67 -8.73
C ASN A 48 3.67 -15.72 -9.13
N TYR A 49 3.92 -14.40 -9.11
CA TYR A 49 2.86 -13.40 -9.28
C TYR A 49 2.16 -13.46 -10.64
N ALA A 50 2.87 -13.78 -11.73
CA ALA A 50 2.27 -13.90 -13.06
C ALA A 50 1.20 -15.02 -13.11
N ASP A 51 1.48 -16.17 -12.51
CA ASP A 51 0.56 -17.30 -12.45
C ASP A 51 -0.64 -17.00 -11.53
N ALA A 52 -0.40 -16.29 -10.42
CA ALA A 52 -1.47 -15.82 -9.55
C ALA A 52 -2.40 -14.82 -10.27
N GLN A 53 -1.85 -13.87 -11.02
CA GLN A 53 -2.64 -12.89 -11.78
C GLN A 53 -3.55 -13.57 -12.79
N SER A 54 -3.02 -14.50 -13.59
CA SER A 54 -3.80 -15.24 -14.58
C SER A 54 -4.99 -15.96 -13.93
N LYS A 55 -4.76 -16.61 -12.78
CA LYS A 55 -5.82 -17.29 -12.01
C LYS A 55 -6.85 -16.30 -11.47
N LEU A 56 -6.44 -15.18 -10.89
CA LEU A 56 -7.34 -14.16 -10.33
C LEU A 56 -8.16 -13.46 -11.40
N GLN A 57 -7.56 -13.14 -12.55
CA GLN A 57 -8.27 -12.58 -13.70
C GLN A 57 -9.34 -13.54 -14.25
N SER A 58 -9.04 -14.85 -14.30
CA SER A 58 -10.00 -15.88 -14.68
C SER A 58 -11.18 -15.99 -13.70
N ILE A 59 -10.92 -15.86 -12.39
CA ILE A 59 -11.98 -15.81 -11.38
C ILE A 59 -12.85 -14.56 -11.56
N ILE A 60 -12.24 -13.40 -11.79
CA ILE A 60 -12.97 -12.12 -11.92
C ILE A 60 -13.78 -12.08 -13.23
N SER A 61 -13.27 -12.66 -14.32
CA SER A 61 -14.02 -12.73 -15.58
C SER A 61 -15.25 -13.63 -15.49
N SER A 62 -15.20 -14.68 -14.66
CA SER A 62 -16.35 -15.57 -14.39
C SER A 62 -17.27 -15.05 -13.28
N ASN A 63 -16.76 -14.26 -12.34
CA ASN A 63 -17.54 -13.61 -11.28
C ASN A 63 -16.95 -12.23 -10.95
N SER A 64 -17.46 -11.19 -11.61
CA SER A 64 -17.00 -9.80 -11.44
C SER A 64 -17.31 -9.21 -10.06
N THR A 65 -18.16 -9.87 -9.27
CA THR A 65 -18.51 -9.46 -7.90
C THR A 65 -17.72 -10.20 -6.83
N ASN A 66 -16.78 -11.08 -7.21
CA ASN A 66 -15.84 -11.66 -6.27
C ASN A 66 -14.79 -10.62 -5.83
N TYR A 67 -15.20 -9.71 -4.95
CA TYR A 67 -14.37 -8.60 -4.47
C TYR A 67 -13.15 -9.07 -3.67
N THR A 68 -13.19 -10.28 -3.11
CA THR A 68 -12.00 -10.91 -2.52
C THR A 68 -10.95 -11.21 -3.58
N ALA A 69 -11.34 -11.78 -4.73
CA ALA A 69 -10.43 -12.00 -5.85
C ALA A 69 -9.91 -10.68 -6.45
N VAL A 70 -10.76 -9.64 -6.53
CA VAL A 70 -10.33 -8.29 -6.95
C VAL A 70 -9.29 -7.71 -5.99
N SER A 71 -9.52 -7.81 -4.67
CA SER A 71 -8.56 -7.35 -3.66
C SER A 71 -7.24 -8.13 -3.72
N LEU A 72 -7.29 -9.45 -3.92
CA LEU A 72 -6.10 -10.27 -4.11
C LEU A 72 -5.34 -9.89 -5.38
N LEU A 73 -6.04 -9.61 -6.49
CA LEU A 73 -5.41 -9.17 -7.74
C LEU A 73 -4.69 -7.83 -7.56
N ALA A 74 -5.29 -6.88 -6.86
CA ALA A 74 -4.64 -5.62 -6.53
C ALA A 74 -3.36 -5.82 -5.70
N ALA A 75 -3.40 -6.69 -4.70
CA ALA A 75 -2.22 -7.04 -3.90
C ALA A 75 -1.15 -7.74 -4.75
N CYS A 76 -1.56 -8.57 -5.71
CA CYS A 76 -0.67 -9.25 -6.63
C CYS A 76 0.08 -8.29 -7.57
N TYR A 77 -0.61 -7.30 -8.14
CA TYR A 77 0.03 -6.23 -8.91
C TYR A 77 1.05 -5.46 -8.07
N ALA A 78 0.69 -5.05 -6.86
CA ALA A 78 1.62 -4.36 -5.95
C ALA A 78 2.86 -5.22 -5.63
N ALA A 79 2.66 -6.51 -5.33
CA ALA A 79 3.74 -7.43 -5.02
C ALA A 79 4.67 -7.70 -6.22
N GLU A 80 4.16 -7.73 -7.45
CA GLU A 80 4.98 -7.79 -8.66
C GLU A 80 5.87 -6.55 -8.81
N GLY A 81 5.38 -5.38 -8.36
CA GLY A 81 6.16 -4.15 -8.22
C GLY A 81 7.10 -4.11 -7.00
N GLY A 82 7.27 -5.22 -6.26
CA GLY A 82 8.08 -5.28 -5.04
C GLY A 82 7.43 -4.63 -3.81
N VAL A 83 6.16 -4.23 -3.90
CA VAL A 83 5.40 -3.63 -2.79
C VAL A 83 4.61 -4.71 -2.06
N ILE A 84 5.28 -5.37 -1.11
CA ILE A 84 4.66 -6.39 -0.25
C ILE A 84 4.17 -5.72 1.04
N LEU A 85 2.85 -5.48 1.13
CA LEU A 85 2.24 -4.67 2.19
C LEU A 85 2.58 -5.15 3.61
N LEU A 86 2.59 -6.47 3.86
CA LEU A 86 2.93 -7.02 5.17
C LEU A 86 4.37 -6.68 5.57
N ASN A 87 5.32 -6.84 4.64
CA ASN A 87 6.73 -6.52 4.90
C ASN A 87 6.91 -5.03 5.19
N ILE A 88 6.21 -4.17 4.45
CA ILE A 88 6.22 -2.72 4.65
C ILE A 88 5.67 -2.36 6.03
N LEU A 89 4.53 -2.93 6.44
CA LEU A 89 3.95 -2.68 7.76
C LEU A 89 4.86 -3.16 8.90
N LEU A 90 5.44 -4.35 8.77
CA LEU A 90 6.37 -4.90 9.77
C LEU A 90 7.61 -4.03 9.90
N ASN A 91 8.25 -3.66 8.79
CA ASN A 91 9.44 -2.81 8.79
C ASN A 91 9.16 -1.41 9.34
N ALA A 92 8.00 -0.83 9.01
CA ALA A 92 7.57 0.47 9.55
C ALA A 92 7.34 0.44 11.07
N SER A 93 6.89 -0.70 11.62
CA SER A 93 6.60 -0.85 13.05
C SER A 93 7.84 -1.18 13.90
N THR A 94 8.89 -1.76 13.31
CA THR A 94 10.04 -2.31 14.03
C THR A 94 11.32 -1.49 13.90
N SER A 95 11.43 -0.62 12.89
CA SER A 95 12.63 0.20 12.72
C SER A 95 12.65 1.40 13.67
N SER A 96 13.44 1.31 14.74
CA SER A 96 13.74 2.40 15.66
C SER A 96 14.53 3.56 15.01
N SER A 97 15.16 3.32 13.86
CA SER A 97 15.84 4.32 13.01
C SER A 97 14.89 5.21 12.21
N LEU A 98 13.58 4.90 12.17
CA LEU A 98 12.55 5.63 11.41
C LEU A 98 11.81 6.69 12.25
N SER A 99 12.42 7.14 13.36
CA SER A 99 11.82 8.04 14.37
C SER A 99 11.41 9.43 13.89
N THR A 100 11.57 9.73 12.60
CA THR A 100 11.29 11.02 11.96
C THR A 100 10.15 10.97 10.93
N ALA A 101 9.30 9.93 10.94
CA ALA A 101 8.25 9.75 9.93
C ALA A 101 7.40 11.00 9.64
N SER A 102 7.09 11.81 10.65
CA SER A 102 6.38 13.09 10.48
C SER A 102 7.27 14.28 10.11
N SER A 103 8.52 14.31 10.58
CA SER A 103 9.46 15.41 10.32
C SER A 103 10.23 15.25 9.00
N ASN A 104 10.38 14.03 8.50
CA ASN A 104 11.01 13.69 7.24
C ASN A 104 10.30 12.49 6.56
N PRO A 105 9.09 12.70 6.04
CA PRO A 105 8.30 11.64 5.40
C PRO A 105 8.95 11.11 4.11
N ILE A 106 9.74 11.92 3.40
CA ILE A 106 10.42 11.51 2.17
C ILE A 106 11.53 10.50 2.46
N SER A 107 12.48 10.81 3.34
CA SER A 107 13.55 9.87 3.70
C SER A 107 13.00 8.64 4.43
N PHE A 108 11.96 8.80 5.26
CA PHE A 108 11.24 7.67 5.84
C PHE A 108 10.75 6.70 4.75
N SER A 109 10.03 7.21 3.75
CA SER A 109 9.50 6.37 2.68
C SER A 109 10.58 5.74 1.81
N ALA A 110 11.69 6.44 1.53
CA ALA A 110 12.79 5.94 0.71
C ALA A 110 13.52 4.74 1.34
N SER A 111 13.53 4.67 2.67
CA SER A 111 14.14 3.54 3.41
C SER A 111 13.24 2.30 3.50
N LEU A 112 11.95 2.46 3.21
CA LEU A 112 10.93 1.43 3.40
C LEU A 112 10.43 0.83 2.08
N LEU A 113 10.35 1.67 1.04
CA LEU A 113 9.71 1.35 -0.23
C LEU A 113 10.75 1.00 -1.30
N PRO A 114 10.38 0.21 -2.32
CA PRO A 114 11.24 0.01 -3.47
C PRO A 114 11.50 1.34 -4.20
N SER A 115 12.63 1.42 -4.92
CA SER A 115 12.92 2.57 -5.77
C SER A 115 11.83 2.77 -6.83
N PRO A 116 11.37 4.02 -7.09
CA PRO A 116 10.23 4.30 -7.95
C PRO A 116 10.59 4.20 -9.45
N THR A 117 10.80 2.98 -9.93
CA THR A 117 11.00 2.73 -11.37
C THR A 117 9.68 2.82 -12.13
N ALA A 118 9.74 2.94 -13.46
CA ALA A 118 8.56 2.95 -14.32
C ALA A 118 7.68 1.69 -14.12
N THR A 119 8.31 0.52 -13.94
CA THR A 119 7.61 -0.74 -13.68
C THR A 119 6.89 -0.72 -12.33
N VAL A 120 7.56 -0.28 -11.26
CA VAL A 120 6.96 -0.19 -9.92
C VAL A 120 5.76 0.76 -9.93
N LEU A 121 5.89 1.93 -10.56
CA LEU A 121 4.80 2.89 -10.67
C LEU A 121 3.63 2.34 -11.50
N ALA A 122 3.90 1.67 -12.63
CA ALA A 122 2.86 1.05 -13.45
C ALA A 122 2.08 -0.04 -12.68
N GLN A 123 2.79 -0.87 -11.93
CA GLN A 123 2.18 -1.90 -11.09
C GLN A 123 1.33 -1.32 -9.97
N MET A 124 1.76 -0.23 -9.34
CA MET A 124 0.97 0.48 -8.34
C MET A 124 -0.27 1.17 -8.92
N VAL A 125 -0.20 1.66 -10.17
CA VAL A 125 -1.39 2.14 -10.90
C VAL A 125 -2.37 1.01 -11.11
N LEU A 126 -1.92 -0.17 -11.56
CA LEU A 126 -2.78 -1.34 -11.71
C LEU A 126 -3.42 -1.76 -10.38
N ALA A 127 -2.63 -1.80 -9.30
CA ALA A 127 -3.11 -2.15 -7.97
C ALA A 127 -4.19 -1.19 -7.46
N THR A 128 -3.93 0.12 -7.52
CA THR A 128 -4.87 1.15 -7.03
C THR A 128 -6.14 1.21 -7.87
N ASN A 129 -6.03 1.12 -9.21
CA ASN A 129 -7.19 1.08 -10.09
C ASN A 129 -8.02 -0.19 -9.90
N THR A 130 -7.38 -1.34 -9.66
CA THR A 130 -8.08 -2.61 -9.39
C THR A 130 -8.92 -2.50 -8.11
N MET A 131 -8.35 -1.96 -7.02
CA MET A 131 -9.13 -1.72 -5.79
C MET A 131 -10.30 -0.77 -6.00
N ALA A 132 -10.12 0.26 -6.83
CA ALA A 132 -11.17 1.25 -7.11
C ALA A 132 -12.39 0.64 -7.85
N THR A 133 -12.29 -0.58 -8.39
CA THR A 133 -13.43 -1.29 -9.00
C THR A 133 -14.38 -1.91 -7.97
N ILE A 134 -13.94 -2.06 -6.72
CA ILE A 134 -14.80 -2.55 -5.63
C ILE A 134 -15.71 -1.39 -5.18
N PRO A 135 -17.04 -1.54 -5.20
CA PRO A 135 -17.92 -0.50 -4.68
C PRO A 135 -17.66 -0.26 -3.18
N ALA A 136 -17.67 1.01 -2.74
CA ALA A 136 -17.39 1.37 -1.35
C ALA A 136 -18.28 0.62 -0.33
N ALA A 137 -19.55 0.37 -0.67
CA ALA A 137 -20.49 -0.37 0.17
C ALA A 137 -20.17 -1.88 0.28
N SER A 138 -19.35 -2.41 -0.64
CA SER A 138 -18.94 -3.81 -0.68
C SER A 138 -17.54 -4.04 -0.10
N MET A 139 -16.82 -2.98 0.27
CA MET A 139 -15.49 -3.09 0.86
C MET A 139 -15.60 -3.52 2.33
N THR A 140 -14.88 -4.57 2.69
CA THR A 140 -14.63 -4.91 4.09
C THR A 140 -13.62 -3.94 4.70
N SER A 141 -13.50 -3.91 6.03
CA SER A 141 -12.50 -3.09 6.72
C SER A 141 -11.06 -3.39 6.27
N ASP A 142 -10.77 -4.66 5.97
CA ASP A 142 -9.44 -5.07 5.48
C ASP A 142 -9.18 -4.57 4.06
N MET A 143 -10.21 -4.59 3.19
CA MET A 143 -10.11 -4.03 1.84
C MET A 143 -9.93 -2.51 1.87
N GLN A 144 -10.63 -1.81 2.77
CA GLN A 144 -10.46 -0.37 2.98
C GLN A 144 -9.03 -0.04 3.43
N LEU A 145 -8.50 -0.80 4.40
CA LEU A 145 -7.12 -0.66 4.84
C LEU A 145 -6.14 -0.93 3.69
N GLN A 146 -6.34 -2.01 2.92
CA GLN A 146 -5.49 -2.33 1.78
C GLN A 146 -5.50 -1.20 0.74
N GLN A 147 -6.66 -0.67 0.39
CA GLN A 147 -6.78 0.45 -0.55
C GLN A 147 -6.04 1.69 -0.03
N GLN A 148 -6.22 2.03 1.25
CA GLN A 148 -5.54 3.15 1.88
C GLN A 148 -4.02 3.01 1.82
N LEU A 149 -3.49 1.82 2.13
CA LEU A 149 -2.05 1.54 2.08
C LEU A 149 -1.52 1.62 0.65
N LEU A 150 -2.22 1.04 -0.33
CA LEU A 150 -1.80 1.08 -1.73
C LEU A 150 -1.75 2.51 -2.27
N LEU A 151 -2.77 3.33 -2.00
CA LEU A 151 -2.78 4.74 -2.40
C LEU A 151 -1.68 5.55 -1.69
N SER A 152 -1.48 5.30 -0.41
CA SER A 152 -0.42 5.95 0.38
C SER A 152 0.98 5.63 -0.15
N ILE A 153 1.26 4.36 -0.40
CA ILE A 153 2.54 3.91 -0.96
C ILE A 153 2.73 4.47 -2.36
N TYR A 154 1.67 4.46 -3.18
CA TYR A 154 1.74 5.02 -4.52
C TYR A 154 2.07 6.52 -4.49
N LEU A 155 1.46 7.28 -3.59
CA LEU A 155 1.77 8.70 -3.40
C LEU A 155 3.24 8.91 -3.02
N PHE A 156 3.79 8.12 -2.09
CA PHE A 156 5.21 8.21 -1.74
C PHE A 156 6.12 7.91 -2.94
N LEU A 157 5.82 6.88 -3.73
CA LEU A 157 6.59 6.54 -4.92
C LEU A 157 6.53 7.66 -5.98
N GLN A 158 5.36 8.29 -6.17
CA GLN A 158 5.23 9.46 -7.05
C GLN A 158 6.08 10.64 -6.56
N MET A 159 6.13 10.88 -5.25
CA MET A 159 6.93 11.97 -4.65
C MET A 159 8.43 11.69 -4.73
N GLN A 160 8.86 10.45 -4.50
CA GLN A 160 10.26 10.05 -4.69
C GLN A 160 10.70 10.14 -6.16
N SER A 161 9.83 9.75 -7.09
CA SER A 161 10.09 9.92 -8.53
C SER A 161 10.22 11.41 -8.90
N SER A 162 9.35 12.25 -8.35
CA SER A 162 9.40 13.71 -8.53
C SER A 162 10.69 14.31 -7.97
N LEU A 163 11.14 13.85 -6.80
CA LEU A 163 12.42 14.28 -6.22
C LEU A 163 13.59 13.93 -7.12
N ALA A 164 13.64 12.70 -7.65
CA ALA A 164 14.70 12.28 -8.56
C ALA A 164 14.74 13.13 -9.85
N ILE A 165 13.57 13.52 -10.39
CA ILE A 165 13.48 14.43 -11.54
C ILE A 165 14.11 15.79 -11.20
N LEU A 166 13.78 16.36 -10.04
CA LEU A 166 14.30 17.65 -9.61
C LEU A 166 15.81 17.61 -9.32
N GLN A 167 16.30 16.55 -8.69
CA GLN A 167 17.73 16.31 -8.46
C GLN A 167 18.53 16.20 -9.77
N ALA A 168 17.91 15.67 -10.82
CA ALA A 168 18.49 15.65 -12.16
C ALA A 168 18.39 17.00 -12.92
N GLY A 169 17.88 18.06 -12.28
CA GLY A 169 17.68 19.37 -12.90
C GLY A 169 16.44 19.47 -13.80
N GLY A 170 15.55 18.47 -13.76
CA GLY A 170 14.28 18.46 -14.48
C GLY A 170 13.19 19.29 -13.79
N THR A 171 12.01 19.31 -14.41
CA THR A 171 10.83 20.02 -13.90
C THR A 171 9.63 19.09 -13.78
N ILE A 172 8.79 19.30 -12.76
CA ILE A 172 7.52 18.56 -12.62
C ILE A 172 6.51 19.07 -13.65
N SER A 173 6.02 18.16 -14.49
CA SER A 173 4.99 18.52 -15.48
C SER A 173 3.62 18.74 -14.82
N ALA A 174 2.77 19.51 -15.49
CA ALA A 174 1.40 19.74 -15.02
C ALA A 174 0.58 18.43 -14.91
N ALA A 175 0.81 17.47 -15.81
CA ALA A 175 0.15 16.16 -15.78
C ALA A 175 0.56 15.34 -14.54
N GLN A 176 1.86 15.28 -14.22
CA GLN A 176 2.35 14.62 -13.02
C GLN A 176 1.81 15.30 -11.76
N ALA A 177 1.80 16.64 -11.72
CA ALA A 177 1.25 17.38 -10.59
C ALA A 177 -0.25 17.08 -10.39
N THR A 178 -1.03 17.05 -11.46
CA THR A 178 -2.45 16.71 -11.43
C THR A 178 -2.67 15.29 -10.88
N GLN A 179 -1.86 14.33 -11.33
CA GLN A 179 -1.91 12.95 -10.83
C GLN A 179 -1.59 12.87 -9.34
N ILE A 180 -0.55 13.55 -8.87
CA ILE A 180 -0.18 13.59 -7.44
C ILE A 180 -1.32 14.18 -6.59
N PHE A 181 -1.91 15.30 -7.02
CA PHE A 181 -3.03 15.92 -6.30
C PHE A 181 -4.30 15.07 -6.33
N SER A 182 -4.55 14.32 -7.41
CA SER A 182 -5.61 13.32 -7.46
C SER A 182 -5.36 12.20 -6.44
N THR A 183 -4.14 11.67 -6.37
CA THR A 183 -3.76 10.67 -5.35
C THR A 183 -3.91 11.23 -3.93
N ILE A 184 -3.47 12.47 -3.66
CA ILE A 184 -3.65 13.15 -2.36
C ILE A 184 -5.15 13.22 -2.00
N THR A 185 -6.00 13.60 -2.95
CA THR A 185 -7.45 13.68 -2.73
C THR A 185 -8.03 12.31 -2.39
N ASN A 186 -7.62 11.27 -3.12
CA ASN A 186 -8.08 9.90 -2.87
C ASN A 186 -7.61 9.39 -1.50
N VAL A 187 -6.35 9.63 -1.13
CA VAL A 187 -5.81 9.29 0.19
C VAL A 187 -6.60 9.99 1.31
N ASN A 188 -6.86 11.29 1.18
CA ASN A 188 -7.58 12.07 2.19
C ASN A 188 -9.07 11.70 2.28
N SER A 189 -9.66 11.14 1.22
CA SER A 189 -11.04 10.69 1.21
C SER A 189 -11.27 9.38 1.99
N LEU A 190 -10.19 8.62 2.23
CA LEU A 190 -10.24 7.38 3.00
C LEU A 190 -10.06 7.69 4.50
N THR A 191 -11.17 7.88 5.20
CA THR A 191 -11.17 8.02 6.66
C THR A 191 -11.21 6.66 7.33
N GLY A 192 -10.33 6.39 8.30
CA GLY A 192 -10.70 5.49 9.40
C GLY A 192 -9.81 4.31 9.78
N VAL A 193 -8.57 4.15 9.28
CA VAL A 193 -7.75 3.01 9.76
C VAL A 193 -6.32 3.39 10.16
N ASN A 194 -6.06 3.21 11.47
CA ASN A 194 -4.82 3.07 12.24
C ASN A 194 -3.92 4.31 12.48
N SER A 195 -3.46 4.47 13.72
CA SER A 195 -2.41 5.40 14.17
C SER A 195 -1.02 4.89 13.79
N SER A 196 -0.86 4.36 12.57
CA SER A 196 0.40 3.82 12.10
C SER A 196 1.40 4.94 11.80
N VAL A 197 2.69 4.64 11.94
CA VAL A 197 3.79 5.55 11.57
C VAL A 197 3.67 5.99 10.11
N LEU A 198 3.16 5.11 9.24
CA LEU A 198 2.94 5.39 7.82
C LEU A 198 1.84 6.45 7.60
N ASN A 199 0.75 6.41 8.37
CA ASN A 199 -0.30 7.43 8.30
C ASN A 199 0.15 8.80 8.80
N GLN A 200 1.04 8.84 9.80
CA GLN A 200 1.65 10.09 10.25
C GLN A 200 2.53 10.71 9.17
N ALA A 201 3.33 9.87 8.48
CA ALA A 201 4.16 10.30 7.37
C ALA A 201 3.31 10.80 6.20
N ILE A 202 2.23 10.10 5.85
CA ILE A 202 1.29 10.51 4.80
C ILE A 202 0.56 11.80 5.14
N SER A 203 0.10 11.95 6.38
CA SER A 203 -0.56 13.18 6.82
C SER A 203 0.39 14.38 6.73
N SER A 204 1.67 14.17 7.12
CA SER A 204 2.71 15.19 7.03
C SER A 204 3.04 15.52 5.57
N LEU A 205 3.11 14.52 4.70
CA LEU A 205 3.34 14.68 3.27
C LEU A 205 2.21 15.47 2.60
N THR A 206 0.96 15.02 2.76
CA THR A 206 -0.23 15.61 2.11
C THR A 206 -0.46 17.04 2.57
N SER A 207 -0.30 17.31 3.88
CA SER A 207 -0.39 18.66 4.45
C SER A 207 0.78 19.54 4.01
N GLY A 208 2.00 19.00 3.96
CA GLY A 208 3.19 19.72 3.54
C GLY A 208 3.14 20.14 2.07
N VAL A 209 2.68 19.25 1.18
CA VAL A 209 2.49 19.59 -0.24
C VAL A 209 1.39 20.64 -0.38
N SER A 210 0.24 20.45 0.26
CA SER A 210 -0.91 21.37 0.14
C SER A 210 -0.64 22.75 0.76
N GLY A 211 0.20 22.80 1.81
CA GLY A 211 0.60 24.03 2.50
C GLY A 211 1.83 24.73 1.90
N SER A 212 2.49 24.12 0.92
CA SER A 212 3.62 24.74 0.24
C SER A 212 3.18 25.91 -0.64
N ALA A 213 4.00 26.97 -0.66
CA ALA A 213 3.77 28.13 -1.52
C ALA A 213 3.80 27.72 -3.01
N GLY A 214 3.06 28.44 -3.85
CA GLY A 214 3.05 28.22 -5.31
C GLY A 214 1.73 28.65 -5.93
N GLY A 215 1.78 29.25 -7.13
CA GLY A 215 0.58 29.58 -7.90
C GLY A 215 0.01 28.40 -8.68
N THR A 216 0.78 27.30 -8.80
CA THR A 216 0.35 26.05 -9.46
C THR A 216 0.69 24.83 -8.61
N GLN A 217 -0.03 23.73 -8.80
CA GLN A 217 0.22 22.44 -8.13
C GLN A 217 1.66 21.94 -8.33
N ALA A 218 2.23 22.12 -9.52
CA ALA A 218 3.61 21.74 -9.81
C ALA A 218 4.59 22.55 -8.95
N GLN A 219 4.37 23.86 -8.80
CA GLN A 219 5.19 24.70 -7.92
C GLN A 219 5.07 24.30 -6.46
N GLN A 220 3.87 23.93 -5.98
CA GLN A 220 3.68 23.45 -4.61
C GLN A 220 4.48 22.17 -4.35
N ILE A 221 4.45 21.21 -5.27
CA ILE A 221 5.24 19.97 -5.18
C ILE A 221 6.74 20.27 -5.20
N THR A 222 7.20 21.11 -6.14
CA THR A 222 8.61 21.51 -6.23
C THR A 222 9.08 22.19 -4.95
N ASN A 223 8.32 23.14 -4.41
CA ASN A 223 8.68 23.87 -3.21
C ASN A 223 8.68 22.96 -1.97
N TYR A 224 7.73 22.02 -1.89
CA TYR A 224 7.73 21.00 -0.85
C TYR A 224 8.97 20.10 -0.91
N LEU A 225 9.39 19.70 -2.12
CA LEU A 225 10.51 18.78 -2.32
C LEU A 225 11.89 19.46 -2.26
N THR A 226 11.97 20.78 -2.41
CA THR A 226 13.23 21.53 -2.46
C THR A 226 14.17 21.27 -1.27
N PRO A 227 13.70 21.15 -0.01
CA PRO A 227 14.57 20.83 1.13
C PRO A 227 15.21 19.44 1.09
N TYR A 228 14.79 18.56 0.16
CA TYR A 228 15.26 17.19 0.03
C TYR A 228 16.18 16.96 -1.19
N ILE A 229 16.41 18.00 -2.00
CA ILE A 229 17.33 17.98 -3.15
C ILE A 229 18.76 18.08 -2.64
#